data_AF-A0A2M7F3R3-F1
#
_entry.id   AF-A0A2M7F3R3-F1
#
_cell.length_a   1.000
_cell.length_b   1.000
_cell.length_c   1.000
_cell.angle_alpha   90.00
_cell.angle_beta   90.00
_cell.angle_gamma   90.00
#
_symmetry.space_group_name_H-M   'P 1'
#
loop_
_entity.id
_entity.type
_entity.pdbx_description
1 polymer ?
#
loop_
_entity_poly.entity_id
_entity_poly.type
_entity_poly.pdbx_seq_one_letter_code
_entity_poly.pdbx_strand_id
1 'polypeptide(L)' 'MDYKAAGAPKKGNKIPRHTEHNAPGSDKNPFGKRPSKDELVARLKAKVVKVDKDRPA' A
#
# COMPACT_ATOMS: atom_id res chain seq x y z
N MET A 1 -28.57 -40.42 9.05
CA MET A 1 -27.99 -39.05 9.09
C MET A 1 -27.23 -38.83 7.80
N ASP A 2 -27.79 -38.08 6.85
CA ASP A 2 -27.16 -37.83 5.55
C ASP A 2 -26.08 -36.76 5.67
N TYR A 3 -24.85 -37.17 5.98
CA TYR A 3 -23.70 -36.27 6.12
C TYR A 3 -23.36 -35.47 4.84
N LYS A 4 -23.94 -35.84 3.69
CA LYS A 4 -23.84 -35.10 2.42
C LYS A 4 -24.71 -33.83 2.37
N ALA A 5 -25.78 -33.77 3.16
CA ALA A 5 -26.62 -32.57 3.28
C ALA A 5 -26.00 -31.50 4.18
N ALA A 6 -24.95 -31.82 4.94
CA ALA A 6 -24.29 -30.90 5.86
C ALA A 6 -23.49 -29.78 5.17
N GLY A 7 -23.24 -29.90 3.86
CA GLY A 7 -22.60 -28.86 3.03
C GLY A 7 -21.12 -28.63 3.37
N ALA A 8 -20.28 -28.47 2.34
CA ALA A 8 -18.87 -28.14 2.57
C ALA A 8 -18.74 -26.74 3.22
N PRO A 9 -17.82 -26.54 4.18
CA PRO A 9 -17.58 -25.23 4.77
C PRO A 9 -17.17 -24.25 3.66
N LYS A 10 -17.92 -23.14 3.55
CA LYS A 10 -17.62 -22.07 2.59
C LYS A 10 -16.24 -21.50 2.93
N LYS A 11 -15.30 -21.57 1.97
CA LYS A 11 -14.01 -20.88 2.12
C LYS A 11 -14.29 -19.40 2.37
N GLY A 12 -13.78 -18.89 3.50
CA GLY A 12 -13.83 -17.46 3.77
C GLY A 12 -13.13 -16.70 2.65
N ASN A 13 -13.72 -15.59 2.22
CA ASN A 13 -13.04 -14.67 1.32
C ASN A 13 -11.81 -14.14 2.08
N LYS A 14 -10.63 -14.11 1.44
CA LYS A 14 -9.38 -13.55 2.01
C LYS A 14 -9.44 -12.01 2.14
N ILE A 15 -10.55 -11.51 2.67
CA ILE A 15 -10.82 -10.09 2.87
C ILE A 15 -10.69 -9.85 4.37
N PRO A 16 -9.80 -8.95 4.80
CA PRO A 16 -9.71 -8.56 6.21
C PRO A 16 -11.09 -8.17 6.75
N ARG A 17 -11.44 -8.64 7.95
CA ARG A 17 -12.74 -8.34 8.57
C ARG A 17 -12.93 -6.84 8.84
N HIS A 18 -11.83 -6.12 8.99
CA HIS A 18 -11.81 -4.69 9.32
C HIS A 18 -10.76 -3.99 8.46
N THR A 19 -11.08 -2.77 8.02
CA THR A 19 -10.17 -1.89 7.30
C THR A 19 -9.39 -1.04 8.30
N GLU A 20 -8.06 -1.02 8.22
CA GLU A 20 -7.23 -0.17 9.07
C GLU A 20 -7.46 1.32 8.76
N HIS A 21 -7.54 2.16 9.80
CA HIS A 21 -7.77 3.61 9.64
C HIS A 21 -6.62 4.32 8.92
N ASN A 22 -5.39 3.82 9.10
CA ASN A 22 -4.18 4.33 8.46
C ASN A 22 -3.88 3.66 7.11
N ALA A 23 -4.82 2.89 6.54
CA ALA A 23 -4.62 2.29 5.23
C ALA A 23 -4.28 3.37 4.19
N PRO A 24 -3.25 3.17 3.35
CA PRO A 24 -2.85 4.16 2.35
C PRO A 24 -4.00 4.42 1.37
N GLY A 25 -4.39 5.69 1.23
CA GLY A 25 -5.49 6.11 0.37
C GLY A 25 -6.90 5.96 0.95
N SER A 26 -7.04 5.68 2.25
CA SER A 26 -8.30 5.90 2.98
C SER A 26 -8.51 7.39 3.27
N ASP A 27 -9.76 7.82 3.42
CA ASP A 27 -10.10 9.22 3.75
C ASP A 27 -9.65 9.62 5.17
N LYS A 28 -9.34 8.63 6.02
CA LYS A 28 -8.96 8.81 7.43
C LYS A 28 -7.45 8.82 7.63
N ASN A 29 -6.65 8.60 6.59
CA ASN A 29 -5.19 8.59 6.70
C ASN A 29 -4.62 10.01 6.50
N PRO A 30 -4.02 10.62 7.54
CA PRO A 30 -3.45 11.97 7.44
C PRO A 30 -2.23 12.03 6.49
N PHE A 31 -1.62 10.87 6.20
CA PHE A 31 -0.46 10.77 5.30
C PHE A 31 -0.84 10.58 3.83
N GLY A 32 -2.14 10.58 3.50
CA GLY A 32 -2.65 10.60 2.14
C GLY A 32 -2.31 9.36 1.31
N LYS A 33 -2.31 9.53 -0.02
CA LYS A 33 -1.93 8.49 -0.99
C LYS A 33 -0.42 8.48 -1.20
N ARG A 34 0.12 7.30 -1.51
CA ARG A 34 1.53 7.17 -1.93
C ARG A 34 1.74 7.93 -3.24
N PRO A 35 2.88 8.64 -3.41
CA PRO A 35 3.22 9.30 -4.67
C PRO A 35 3.33 8.27 -5.80
N SER A 36 3.07 8.72 -7.03
CA SER A 36 3.24 7.88 -8.23
C SER A 36 4.71 7.46 -8.42
N LYS A 37 4.93 6.41 -9.21
CA LYS A 37 6.29 5.94 -9.54
C LYS A 37 7.12 7.06 -10.19
N ASP A 38 6.50 7.85 -11.06
CA ASP A 38 7.17 8.92 -11.80
C ASP A 38 7.60 10.05 -10.87
N GLU A 39 6.75 10.43 -9.90
CA GLU A 39 7.11 11.40 -8.86
C GLU A 39 8.30 10.92 -8.00
N LEU A 40 8.33 9.63 -7.65
CA LEU A 40 9.44 9.06 -6.89
C LEU A 40 10.74 9.10 -7.69
N VAL A 41 10.69 8.75 -8.97
CA VAL A 41 11.86 8.81 -9.87
C VAL A 41 12.35 10.25 -10.03
N ALA A 42 11.44 11.21 -10.19
CA ALA A 42 11.78 12.63 -10.27
C ALA A 42 12.47 13.12 -8.99
N ARG A 43 11.94 12.76 -7.81
CA ARG A 43 12.55 13.10 -6.51
C ARG A 43 13.94 12.49 -6.35
N LEU A 44 14.15 11.24 -6.80
CA LEU A 44 15.45 10.60 -6.77
C LEU A 44 16.46 11.32 -7.67
N LYS A 45 16.08 11.62 -8.91
CA LYS A 45 16.94 12.38 -9.84
C LYS A 45 17.29 13.77 -9.29
N ALA A 46 16.32 14.49 -8.73
CA ALA A 46 16.55 15.80 -8.12
C ALA A 46 17.52 15.72 -6.93
N LYS A 47 17.41 14.67 -6.10
CA LYS A 47 18.35 14.45 -4.99
C LYS A 47 19.76 14.16 -5.47
N VAL A 48 19.93 13.34 -6.51
CA VAL A 48 21.27 13.05 -7.09
C VAL A 48 21.92 14.34 -7.58
N VAL A 49 21.20 15.15 -8.37
CA VAL A 49 21.71 16.44 -8.86
C VAL A 49 22.08 17.39 -7.72
N LYS A 50 21.29 17.40 -6.63
CA LYS A 50 21.61 18.21 -5.45
C LYS A 50 22.87 17.71 -4.75
N VAL A 51 22.97 16.41 -4.51
CA VAL A 51 24.15 15.79 -3.87
C VAL A 51 25.42 16.04 -4.68
N ASP A 52 25.36 15.98 -6.01
CA ASP A 52 26.54 16.25 -6.83
C ASP A 52 26.98 17.72 -6.80
N LYS A 53 26.04 18.67 -6.62
CA LYS A 53 26.37 20.09 -6.43
C LYS A 53 26.95 20.39 -5.06
N ASP A 54 26.50 19.67 -4.04
CA ASP A 54 26.88 19.90 -2.65
C ASP A 54 28.09 19.03 -2.22
N ARG A 55 28.63 18.19 -3.12
CA ARG A 55 29.79 17.33 -2.83
C ARG A 55 31.08 18.15 -2.92
N PRO A 56 31.88 18.26 -1.82
CA PRO A 56 33.20 18.88 -1.90
C PRO A 56 34.13 18.03 -2.78
N ALA A 57 35.00 18.71 -3.53
CA ALA A 57 35.98 18.14 -4.46
C ALA A 57 36.99 17.21 -3.76
#